data_AF-A0A534JKP1-F1
#
_entry.id   AF-A0A534JKP1-F1
#
_cell.length_a   1.000
_cell.length_b   1.000
_cell.length_c   1.000
_cell.angle_alpha   90.00
_cell.angle_beta   90.00
_cell.angle_gamma   90.00
#
_symmetry.space_group_name_H-M   'P 1'
#
loop_
_entity.id
_entity.type
_entity.pdbx_description
1 polymer ?
#
loop_
_entity_poly.entity_id
_entity_poly.type
_entity_poly.pdbx_seq_one_letter_code
_entity_poly.pdbx_strand_id
1 'polypeptide(L)'
;VLMYIFAGLVWFLQNPPAAANFTPLYQSAVPYPPFVVVLMAMGLTFIVFEGYEIIAQTGEESRNPEKDLPKAHFLTLGTATVIFIAVAFVTIAILGAGTPANLNPLSLAVAAQIAFRNPLLGLIVVTAGVLIGSLAALPSLIFSSSRVAFAMGRDGDMPRLFARLHPKYRTPKNAILASGLIIGLMIVTLDVIQIAASADLMFLILFTLVNGAVIVLRRTHPEVHRPWKMPLFPLLPIIGLGSKAVLSVALYLVEPLAWGIGLGWTVLGFGVYYLWTRRERIAEVAAPIIEAFVPVPRERYHILVAVDDLADHTLVDFASLVARVEDADVTILNVIEVPSTLPLNAIGRLYALEVRQALGKLARRGADTGVRAKGRVVVSHEVAEAVLETIRDEDVNLLVAGWKGAGRRGRILGSNLDRFVQEAPCDVVVFKTAGLKEKLGRILVMNAPEWHVSYATGYAILLAKQHKAAITIFSAAQTAAELTREKAYSNRLGLMCRTHGVPVEEKFAKVRSIVDAVVAEAKAYDLLVLGASSEWRLTQFAFGAMQDQIARQAEGPVLMVRKVRRKGPTSKVEGVRGVP
;
A
#
# COMPACT_ATOMS: atom_id res chain seq x y z
N VAL A 1 -33.31 3.58 18.34
CA VAL A 1 -32.86 4.97 18.60
C VAL A 1 -33.72 6.01 17.86
N LEU A 2 -33.79 6.01 16.53
CA LEU A 2 -34.57 7.01 15.78
C LEU A 2 -36.06 7.06 16.17
N MET A 3 -36.70 5.91 16.41
CA MET A 3 -38.09 5.87 16.90
C MET A 3 -38.26 6.59 18.25
N TYR A 4 -37.29 6.46 19.16
CA TYR A 4 -37.32 7.14 20.46
C TYR A 4 -37.15 8.65 20.30
N ILE A 5 -36.19 9.09 19.46
CA ILE A 5 -35.99 10.51 19.15
C ILE A 5 -37.27 11.10 18.55
N PHE A 6 -37.87 10.43 17.56
CA PHE A 6 -39.09 10.90 16.92
C PHE A 6 -40.26 11.00 17.91
N ALA A 7 -40.52 9.94 18.68
CA ALA A 7 -41.59 9.94 19.69
C ALA A 7 -41.38 11.06 20.73
N GLY A 8 -40.14 11.27 21.17
CA GLY A 8 -39.80 12.31 22.13
C GLY A 8 -39.91 13.74 21.59
N LEU A 9 -39.54 13.97 20.33
CA LEU A 9 -39.74 15.27 19.67
C LEU A 9 -41.23 15.58 19.50
N VAL A 10 -42.03 14.59 19.09
CA VAL A 10 -43.49 14.72 19.02
C VAL A 10 -44.07 15.03 20.39
N TRP A 11 -43.61 14.32 21.43
CA TRP A 11 -44.02 14.58 22.82
C TRP A 11 -43.66 16.00 23.25
N PHE A 12 -42.45 16.48 22.96
CA PHE A 12 -42.00 17.83 23.31
C PHE A 12 -42.84 18.92 22.64
N LEU A 13 -43.12 18.79 21.33
CA LEU A 13 -43.96 19.73 20.59
C LEU A 13 -45.40 19.79 21.12
N GLN A 14 -45.90 18.68 21.67
CA GLN A 14 -47.23 18.59 22.25
C GLN A 14 -47.30 19.05 23.71
N ASN A 15 -46.16 19.25 24.37
CA ASN A 15 -46.08 19.70 25.77
C ASN A 15 -45.19 20.96 25.87
N PRO A 16 -45.65 22.14 25.43
CA PRO A 16 -44.86 23.37 25.48
C PRO A 16 -44.25 23.75 26.84
N PRO A 17 -44.91 23.48 28.00
CA PRO A 17 -44.31 23.71 29.32
C PRO A 17 -43.03 22.91 29.57
N ALA A 18 -42.77 21.84 28.82
CA ALA A 18 -41.55 21.05 28.90
C ALA A 18 -40.28 21.86 28.54
N ALA A 19 -40.40 23.05 27.94
CA ALA A 19 -39.24 23.94 27.81
C ALA A 19 -38.65 24.36 29.16
N ALA A 20 -39.48 24.44 30.22
CA ALA A 20 -39.02 24.74 31.58
C ALA A 20 -38.15 23.63 32.18
N ASN A 21 -38.22 22.41 31.64
CA ASN A 21 -37.42 21.27 32.10
C ASN A 21 -35.92 21.46 31.84
N PHE A 22 -35.55 22.41 30.97
CA PHE A 22 -34.16 22.83 30.75
C PHE A 22 -33.67 23.88 31.74
N THR A 23 -34.49 24.34 32.69
CA THR A 23 -34.07 25.31 33.70
C THR A 23 -34.25 24.73 35.09
N PRO A 24 -33.17 24.54 35.87
CA PRO A 24 -31.78 24.92 35.58
C PRO A 24 -30.98 23.78 34.90
N LEU A 25 -30.39 24.03 33.72
CA LEU A 25 -29.51 23.05 33.03
C LEU A 25 -28.09 23.02 33.61
N TYR A 26 -27.60 24.17 34.07
CA TYR A 26 -26.20 24.37 34.45
C TYR A 26 -26.10 24.62 35.96
N GLN A 27 -26.27 23.54 36.72
CA GLN A 27 -26.15 23.55 38.18
C GLN A 27 -25.14 22.50 38.64
N SER A 28 -24.52 22.80 39.78
CA SER A 28 -23.63 21.86 40.44
C SER A 28 -24.33 21.23 41.63
N ALA A 29 -24.50 19.90 41.58
CA ALA A 29 -25.00 19.11 42.70
C ALA A 29 -23.87 18.61 43.63
N VAL A 30 -22.61 18.90 43.27
CA VAL A 30 -21.38 18.46 43.94
C VAL A 30 -20.52 19.69 44.29
N PRO A 31 -19.53 19.60 45.20
CA PRO A 31 -18.76 20.76 45.65
C PRO A 31 -17.71 21.24 44.62
N TYR A 32 -18.11 21.35 43.35
CA TYR A 32 -17.30 21.84 42.23
C TYR A 32 -18.05 22.93 41.45
N PRO A 33 -17.37 23.87 40.81
CA PRO A 33 -18.02 24.83 39.91
C PRO A 33 -18.75 24.09 38.77
N PRO A 34 -19.90 24.60 38.28
CA PRO A 34 -20.67 23.95 37.21
C PRO A 34 -19.85 23.58 35.96
N PHE A 35 -18.85 24.39 35.60
CA PHE A 35 -17.93 24.10 34.49
C PHE A 35 -17.11 22.83 34.71
N VAL A 36 -16.61 22.64 35.93
CA VAL A 36 -15.82 21.47 36.31
C VAL A 36 -16.71 20.22 36.31
N VAL A 37 -17.96 20.32 36.74
CA VAL A 37 -18.93 19.22 36.67
C VAL A 37 -19.19 18.79 35.22
N VAL A 38 -19.27 19.74 34.29
CA VAL A 38 -19.37 19.42 32.86
C VAL A 38 -18.12 18.69 32.37
N LEU A 39 -16.92 19.12 32.76
CA LEU A 39 -15.68 18.41 32.38
C LEU A 39 -15.61 17.00 32.97
N MET A 40 -16.07 16.82 34.21
CA MET A 40 -16.17 15.51 34.87
C MET A 40 -17.14 14.59 34.12
N ALA A 41 -18.32 15.10 33.75
CA ALA A 41 -19.29 14.37 32.93
C ALA A 41 -18.72 14.04 31.54
N MET A 42 -18.07 15.00 30.87
CA MET A 42 -17.42 14.78 29.58
C MET A 42 -16.35 13.68 29.65
N GLY A 43 -15.56 13.65 30.72
CA GLY A 43 -14.56 12.60 30.95
C GLY A 43 -15.18 11.21 31.01
N LEU A 44 -16.27 11.04 31.78
CA LEU A 44 -16.96 9.75 31.95
C LEU A 44 -17.84 9.35 30.74
N THR A 45 -18.34 10.32 29.99
CA THR A 45 -19.15 10.05 28.77
C THR A 45 -18.30 9.88 27.52
N PHE A 46 -16.97 9.96 27.64
CA PHE A 46 -16.06 9.85 26.50
C PHE A 46 -16.23 8.51 25.77
N ILE A 47 -16.50 7.44 26.51
CA ILE A 47 -16.76 6.07 26.03
C ILE A 47 -17.81 5.99 24.92
N VAL A 48 -18.76 6.93 24.91
CA VAL A 48 -19.84 6.98 23.92
C VAL A 48 -19.32 7.32 22.51
N PHE A 49 -18.12 7.90 22.41
CA PHE A 49 -17.45 8.21 21.16
C PHE A 49 -16.35 7.20 20.78
N GLU A 50 -16.07 6.20 21.62
CA GLU A 50 -15.11 5.15 21.32
C GLU A 50 -15.60 4.23 20.18
N GLY A 51 -14.66 3.58 19.50
CA GLY A 51 -14.94 2.68 18.38
C GLY A 51 -14.80 3.34 17.00
N TYR A 52 -14.59 4.65 16.91
CA TYR A 52 -14.30 5.31 15.63
C TYR A 52 -12.95 4.85 15.05
N GLU A 53 -12.00 4.46 15.90
CA GLU A 53 -10.69 3.95 15.54
C GLU A 53 -10.73 2.59 14.83
N ILE A 54 -11.83 1.84 14.98
CA ILE A 54 -12.04 0.57 14.26
C ILE A 54 -11.98 0.81 12.74
N ILE A 55 -12.43 1.98 12.27
CA ILE A 55 -12.36 2.40 10.87
C ILE A 55 -10.90 2.39 10.37
N ALA A 56 -9.97 2.89 11.18
CA ALA A 56 -8.55 2.91 10.81
C ALA A 56 -7.94 1.51 10.85
N GLN A 57 -8.36 0.68 11.80
CA GLN A 57 -7.87 -0.71 11.93
C GLN A 57 -8.33 -1.62 10.78
N THR A 58 -9.42 -1.29 10.12
CA THR A 58 -9.90 -1.98 8.91
C THR A 58 -9.41 -1.33 7.61
N GLY A 59 -8.44 -0.41 7.69
CA GLY A 59 -7.88 0.27 6.53
C GLY A 59 -7.30 -0.68 5.48
N GLU A 60 -6.69 -1.80 5.89
CA GLU A 60 -6.15 -2.84 4.99
C GLU A 60 -7.25 -3.53 4.15
N GLU A 61 -8.50 -3.56 4.63
CA GLU A 61 -9.64 -4.19 3.95
C GLU A 61 -10.43 -3.20 3.07
N SER A 62 -10.04 -1.91 3.10
CA SER A 62 -10.68 -0.86 2.31
C SER A 62 -10.14 -0.81 0.88
N ARG A 63 -11.03 -0.64 -0.10
CA ARG A 63 -10.65 -0.56 -1.53
C ARG A 63 -9.90 0.73 -1.88
N ASN A 64 -10.31 1.86 -1.28
CA ASN A 64 -9.70 3.18 -1.51
C ASN A 64 -9.46 3.89 -0.16
N PRO A 65 -8.52 3.40 0.68
CA PRO A 65 -8.36 3.89 2.05
C PRO A 65 -8.09 5.39 2.12
N GLU A 66 -7.38 5.96 1.13
CA GLU A 66 -7.04 7.38 1.05
C GLU A 66 -8.24 8.32 1.04
N LYS A 67 -9.35 7.89 0.41
CA LYS A 67 -10.57 8.70 0.26
C LYS A 67 -11.67 8.26 1.21
N ASP A 68 -11.73 6.97 1.50
CA ASP A 68 -12.84 6.39 2.24
C ASP A 68 -12.64 6.52 3.75
N LEU A 69 -11.41 6.36 4.27
CA LEU A 69 -11.15 6.47 5.71
C LEU A 69 -11.44 7.88 6.26
N PRO A 70 -10.98 8.99 5.64
CA PRO A 70 -11.29 10.32 6.16
C PRO A 70 -12.80 10.61 6.15
N LYS A 71 -13.50 10.22 5.07
CA LYS A 71 -14.95 10.41 4.95
C LYS A 71 -15.72 9.60 5.99
N ALA A 72 -15.34 8.34 6.19
CA ALA A 72 -15.95 7.46 7.17
C ALA A 72 -15.80 8.03 8.59
N HIS A 73 -14.62 8.53 8.97
CA HIS A 73 -14.43 9.16 10.28
C HIS A 73 -15.36 10.36 10.50
N PHE A 74 -15.38 11.33 9.58
CA PHE A 74 -16.22 12.53 9.74
C PHE A 74 -17.71 12.21 9.69
N LEU A 75 -18.14 11.30 8.81
CA LEU A 75 -19.55 10.90 8.71
C LEU A 75 -20.01 10.17 9.97
N THR A 76 -19.22 9.21 10.47
CA THR A 76 -19.55 8.45 11.68
C THR A 76 -19.58 9.35 12.91
N LEU A 77 -18.54 10.16 13.16
CA LEU A 77 -18.53 11.08 14.30
C LEU A 77 -19.67 12.11 14.22
N GLY A 78 -19.88 12.71 13.04
CA GLY A 78 -20.94 13.70 12.85
C GLY A 78 -22.33 13.12 13.12
N THR A 79 -22.60 11.94 12.55
CA THR A 79 -23.91 11.27 12.70
C THR A 79 -24.13 10.82 14.15
N ALA A 80 -23.12 10.24 14.79
CA ALA A 80 -23.19 9.83 16.20
C ALA A 80 -23.45 11.02 17.13
N THR A 81 -22.71 12.12 16.94
CA THR A 81 -22.87 13.36 17.73
C THR A 81 -24.30 13.90 17.65
N VAL A 82 -24.86 13.99 16.44
CA VAL A 82 -26.25 14.47 16.24
C VAL A 82 -27.25 13.55 16.96
N ILE A 83 -27.07 12.23 16.83
CA ILE A 83 -27.94 11.26 17.50
C ILE A 83 -27.85 11.38 19.02
N PHE A 84 -26.65 11.48 19.59
CA PHE A 84 -26.48 11.58 21.05
C PHE A 84 -27.05 12.88 21.60
N ILE A 85 -26.84 14.01 20.93
CA ILE A 85 -27.46 15.29 21.31
C ILE A 85 -28.99 15.18 21.26
N ALA A 86 -29.55 14.57 20.21
CA ALA A 86 -31.00 14.41 20.09
C ALA A 86 -31.59 13.52 21.20
N VAL A 87 -30.91 12.42 21.54
CA VAL A 87 -31.32 11.53 22.65
C VAL A 87 -31.26 12.28 23.98
N ALA A 88 -30.16 12.99 24.26
CA ALA A 88 -30.01 13.77 25.49
C ALA A 88 -31.06 14.88 25.59
N PHE A 89 -31.28 15.63 24.51
CA PHE A 89 -32.29 16.68 24.43
C PHE A 89 -33.69 16.14 24.76
N VAL A 90 -34.11 15.06 24.09
CA VAL A 90 -35.41 14.42 24.31
C VAL A 90 -35.54 13.91 25.74
N THR A 91 -34.49 13.29 26.28
CA THR A 91 -34.52 12.74 27.65
C THR A 91 -34.70 13.86 28.68
N ILE A 92 -33.94 14.95 28.54
CA ILE A 92 -34.04 16.13 29.42
C ILE A 92 -35.39 16.81 29.27
N ALA A 93 -35.88 16.96 28.04
CA ALA A 93 -37.19 17.54 27.77
C ALA A 93 -38.31 16.79 28.51
N ILE A 94 -38.21 15.46 28.62
CA ILE A 94 -39.23 14.63 29.26
C ILE A 94 -39.08 14.60 30.78
N LEU A 95 -37.85 14.44 31.29
CA LEU A 95 -37.62 14.14 32.71
C LEU A 95 -37.25 15.37 33.56
N GLY A 96 -36.78 16.47 32.95
CA GLY A 96 -36.24 17.60 33.69
C GLY A 96 -34.75 17.47 34.02
N ALA A 97 -34.05 18.59 34.03
CA ALA A 97 -32.63 18.70 34.40
C ALA A 97 -32.36 18.68 35.92
N GLY A 98 -33.39 18.89 36.76
CA GLY A 98 -33.22 19.40 38.12
C GLY A 98 -32.99 18.42 39.27
N THR A 99 -33.06 17.09 39.08
CA THR A 99 -32.87 16.14 40.21
C THR A 99 -32.03 14.91 39.83
N PRO A 100 -30.85 14.70 40.47
CA PRO A 100 -29.98 13.55 40.21
C PRO A 100 -30.64 12.19 40.47
N ALA A 101 -31.59 12.13 41.41
CA ALA A 101 -32.35 10.91 41.73
C ALA A 101 -33.21 10.39 40.57
N ASN A 102 -33.54 11.25 39.60
CA ASN A 102 -34.35 10.92 38.43
C ASN A 102 -33.52 10.52 37.20
N LEU A 103 -32.17 10.56 37.29
CA LEU A 103 -31.24 10.27 36.21
C LEU A 103 -30.37 9.04 36.53
N ASN A 104 -31.00 7.89 36.75
CA ASN A 104 -30.35 6.58 36.88
C ASN A 104 -30.27 5.82 35.52
N PRO A 105 -29.64 4.64 35.42
CA PRO A 105 -29.58 3.87 34.16
C PRO A 105 -30.95 3.52 33.54
N LEU A 106 -32.03 3.57 34.32
CA LEU A 106 -33.40 3.31 33.89
C LEU A 106 -34.09 4.56 33.33
N SER A 107 -33.49 5.74 33.43
CA SER A 107 -34.08 7.01 32.99
C SER A 107 -34.43 7.03 31.51
N LEU A 108 -33.61 6.40 30.68
CA LEU A 108 -33.91 6.26 29.25
C LEU A 108 -35.19 5.43 29.04
N ALA A 109 -35.38 4.37 29.83
CA ALA A 109 -36.59 3.56 29.77
C ALA A 109 -37.80 4.32 30.29
N VAL A 110 -37.68 5.06 31.42
CA VAL A 110 -38.76 5.89 31.97
C VAL A 110 -39.16 6.99 30.98
N ALA A 111 -38.20 7.70 30.41
CA ALA A 111 -38.44 8.73 29.40
C ALA A 111 -39.15 8.14 28.18
N ALA A 112 -38.80 6.92 27.75
CA ALA A 112 -39.46 6.26 26.64
C ALA A 112 -40.90 5.88 26.95
N GLN A 113 -41.19 5.36 28.14
CA GLN A 113 -42.56 5.06 28.55
C GLN A 113 -43.48 6.29 28.42
N ILE A 114 -42.95 7.46 28.81
CA ILE A 114 -43.66 8.75 28.70
C ILE A 114 -43.75 9.23 27.25
N ALA A 115 -42.65 9.18 26.50
CA ALA A 115 -42.59 9.63 25.11
C ALA A 115 -43.58 8.89 24.20
N PHE A 116 -43.66 7.57 24.33
CA PHE A 116 -44.51 6.72 23.50
C PHE A 116 -45.98 6.74 23.94
N ARG A 117 -46.32 7.37 25.07
CA ARG A 117 -47.67 7.38 25.69
C ARG A 117 -48.25 5.97 25.92
N ASN A 118 -47.39 4.96 25.87
CA ASN A 118 -47.68 3.56 26.09
C ASN A 118 -46.45 2.97 26.79
N PRO A 119 -46.53 2.70 28.10
CA PRO A 119 -45.39 2.23 28.88
C PRO A 119 -44.78 0.93 28.33
N LEU A 120 -45.61 0.00 27.89
CA LEU A 120 -45.14 -1.29 27.36
C LEU A 120 -44.35 -1.08 26.06
N LEU A 121 -44.90 -0.26 25.13
CA LEU A 121 -44.25 0.01 23.85
C LEU A 121 -42.92 0.76 24.04
N GLY A 122 -42.89 1.79 24.87
CA GLY A 122 -41.68 2.57 25.14
C GLY A 122 -40.56 1.72 25.75
N LEU A 123 -40.92 0.86 26.71
CA LEU A 123 -39.98 -0.09 27.32
C LEU A 123 -39.43 -1.09 26.31
N ILE A 124 -40.30 -1.70 25.49
CA ILE A 124 -39.88 -2.67 24.46
C ILE A 124 -38.93 -2.02 23.46
N VAL A 125 -39.26 -0.83 22.94
CA VAL A 125 -38.47 -0.15 21.91
C VAL A 125 -37.07 0.20 22.41
N VAL A 126 -36.95 0.74 23.63
CA VAL A 126 -35.63 1.08 24.21
C VAL A 126 -34.86 -0.18 24.58
N THR A 127 -35.48 -1.16 25.24
CA THR A 127 -34.81 -2.39 25.66
C THR A 127 -34.31 -3.17 24.45
N ALA A 128 -35.13 -3.34 23.42
CA ALA A 128 -34.71 -3.96 22.16
C ALA A 128 -33.59 -3.17 21.49
N GLY A 129 -33.67 -1.83 21.49
CA GLY A 129 -32.63 -0.96 20.95
C GLY A 129 -31.28 -1.13 21.66
N VAL A 130 -31.29 -1.17 22.99
CA VAL A 130 -30.08 -1.39 23.81
C VAL A 130 -29.52 -2.79 23.55
N LEU A 131 -30.36 -3.83 23.58
CA LEU A 131 -29.93 -5.21 23.34
C LEU A 131 -29.30 -5.40 21.96
N ILE A 132 -29.95 -4.91 20.91
CA ILE A 132 -29.43 -5.01 19.54
C ILE A 132 -28.14 -4.19 19.41
N GLY A 133 -28.08 -3.00 20.00
CA GLY A 133 -26.88 -2.16 20.01
C GLY A 133 -25.70 -2.85 20.69
N SER A 134 -25.91 -3.41 21.88
CA SER A 134 -24.88 -4.17 22.62
C SER A 134 -24.44 -5.42 21.86
N LEU A 135 -25.37 -6.18 21.27
CA LEU A 135 -25.07 -7.35 20.45
C LEU A 135 -24.27 -7.03 19.18
N ALA A 136 -24.43 -5.83 18.62
CA ALA A 136 -23.64 -5.36 17.48
C ALA A 136 -22.25 -4.85 17.91
N ALA A 137 -22.16 -4.18 19.07
CA ALA A 137 -20.92 -3.62 19.58
C ALA A 137 -19.92 -4.69 20.05
N LEU A 138 -20.39 -5.73 20.76
CA LEU A 138 -19.53 -6.76 21.35
C LEU A 138 -18.65 -7.50 20.32
N PRO A 139 -19.19 -8.07 19.22
CA PRO A 139 -18.36 -8.70 18.20
C PRO A 139 -17.40 -7.71 17.52
N SER A 140 -17.82 -6.45 17.36
CA SER A 140 -17.01 -5.40 16.72
C SER A 140 -15.76 -5.06 17.53
N LEU A 141 -15.89 -4.96 18.86
CA LEU A 141 -14.78 -4.70 19.78
C LEU A 141 -13.86 -5.91 19.94
N ILE A 142 -14.40 -7.13 19.95
CA ILE A 142 -13.60 -8.37 19.97
C ILE A 142 -12.82 -8.51 18.64
N PHE A 143 -13.47 -8.21 17.52
CA PHE A 143 -12.84 -8.17 16.21
C PHE A 143 -11.67 -7.17 16.18
N SER A 144 -11.92 -5.93 16.61
CA SER A 144 -10.92 -4.87 16.70
C SER A 144 -9.71 -5.26 17.56
N SER A 145 -9.94 -5.63 18.82
CA SER A 145 -8.86 -5.99 19.75
C SER A 145 -8.02 -7.18 19.27
N SER A 146 -8.67 -8.21 18.72
CA SER A 146 -7.97 -9.40 18.22
C SER A 146 -7.14 -9.13 16.96
N ARG A 147 -7.57 -8.19 16.10
CA ARG A 147 -6.80 -7.75 14.92
C ARG A 147 -5.56 -6.96 15.30
N VAL A 148 -5.66 -6.04 16.25
CA VAL A 148 -4.50 -5.30 16.75
C VAL A 148 -3.48 -6.25 17.37
N ALA A 149 -3.91 -7.16 18.26
CA ALA A 149 -3.03 -8.14 18.86
C ALA A 149 -2.39 -9.10 17.83
N PHE A 150 -3.15 -9.48 16.80
CA PHE A 150 -2.63 -10.29 15.69
C PHE A 150 -1.55 -9.54 14.89
N ALA A 151 -1.79 -8.27 14.52
CA ALA A 151 -0.83 -7.45 13.81
C ALA A 151 0.45 -7.23 14.63
N MET A 152 0.32 -6.90 15.92
CA MET A 152 1.46 -6.76 16.83
C MET A 152 2.23 -8.08 17.00
N GLY A 153 1.53 -9.22 17.05
CA GLY A 153 2.16 -10.53 17.10
C GLY A 153 2.87 -10.92 15.80
N ARG A 154 2.36 -10.46 14.66
CA ARG A 154 2.97 -10.66 13.32
C ARG A 154 4.23 -9.81 13.17
N ASP A 155 4.19 -8.59 13.68
CA ASP A 155 5.26 -7.59 13.51
C ASP A 155 6.35 -7.69 14.61
N GLY A 156 6.24 -8.68 15.52
CA GLY A 156 7.24 -8.97 16.55
C GLY A 156 7.17 -8.08 17.80
N ASP A 157 6.13 -7.26 17.92
CA ASP A 157 5.88 -6.36 19.06
C ASP A 157 5.16 -7.06 20.22
N MET A 158 4.59 -8.24 19.97
CA MET A 158 3.89 -9.09 20.94
C MET A 158 4.27 -10.57 20.67
N PRO A 159 4.13 -11.50 21.64
CA PRO A 159 4.44 -12.91 21.39
C PRO A 159 3.82 -13.48 20.11
N ARG A 160 4.62 -14.17 19.29
CA ARG A 160 4.19 -14.83 18.04
C ARG A 160 3.01 -15.81 18.18
N LEU A 161 2.66 -16.19 19.41
CA LEU A 161 1.43 -16.94 19.67
C LEU A 161 0.19 -16.17 19.18
N PHE A 162 0.17 -14.85 19.29
CA PHE A 162 -0.92 -13.98 18.83
C PHE A 162 -1.01 -13.88 17.30
N ALA A 163 0.09 -14.14 16.57
CA ALA A 163 0.11 -14.21 15.11
C ALA A 163 -0.49 -15.51 14.54
N ARG A 164 -0.86 -16.49 15.37
CA ARG A 164 -1.37 -17.79 14.89
C ARG A 164 -2.85 -17.70 14.53
N LEU A 165 -3.15 -17.94 13.26
CA LEU A 165 -4.51 -18.08 12.76
C LEU A 165 -5.05 -19.51 12.94
N HIS A 166 -6.36 -19.63 13.10
CA HIS A 166 -7.06 -20.91 13.11
C HIS A 166 -7.01 -21.56 11.71
N PRO A 167 -6.64 -22.85 11.56
CA PRO A 167 -6.46 -23.48 10.24
C PRO A 167 -7.70 -23.42 9.33
N LYS A 168 -8.89 -23.64 9.91
CA LYS A 168 -10.18 -23.63 9.19
C LYS A 168 -10.78 -22.22 9.02
N TYR A 169 -10.96 -21.48 10.12
CA TYR A 169 -11.66 -20.20 10.13
C TYR A 169 -10.79 -18.98 9.83
N ARG A 170 -9.46 -19.15 9.79
CA ARG A 170 -8.47 -18.08 9.59
C ARG A 170 -8.62 -16.89 10.55
N THR A 171 -9.12 -17.14 11.76
CA THR A 171 -9.27 -16.15 12.83
C THR A 171 -8.12 -16.24 13.84
N PRO A 172 -7.70 -15.13 14.47
CA PRO A 172 -6.62 -15.12 15.45
C PRO A 172 -7.09 -15.73 16.79
N LYS A 173 -7.15 -17.06 16.86
CA LYS A 173 -7.78 -17.80 17.97
C LYS A 173 -7.20 -17.43 19.34
N ASN A 174 -5.88 -17.23 19.43
CA ASN A 174 -5.21 -16.99 20.70
C ASN A 174 -5.46 -15.56 21.19
N ALA A 175 -5.54 -14.60 20.27
CA ALA A 175 -5.92 -13.23 20.61
C ALA A 175 -7.37 -13.17 21.12
N ILE A 176 -8.29 -13.87 20.45
CA ILE A 176 -9.70 -13.94 20.87
C ILE A 176 -9.84 -14.57 22.26
N LEU A 177 -9.15 -15.69 22.52
CA LEU A 177 -9.18 -16.35 23.83
C LEU A 177 -8.57 -15.48 24.93
N ALA A 178 -7.46 -14.79 24.66
CA ALA A 178 -6.85 -13.87 25.62
C ALA A 178 -7.75 -12.68 25.93
N SER A 179 -8.34 -12.04 24.91
CA SER A 179 -9.33 -10.97 25.09
C SER A 179 -10.53 -11.47 25.90
N GLY A 180 -11.05 -12.65 25.59
CA GLY A 180 -12.17 -13.25 26.33
C GLY A 180 -11.83 -13.51 27.81
N LEU A 181 -10.62 -13.98 28.10
CA LEU A 181 -10.15 -14.18 29.48
C LEU A 181 -10.06 -12.85 30.24
N ILE A 182 -9.51 -11.81 29.62
CA ILE A 182 -9.40 -10.48 30.23
C ILE A 182 -10.80 -9.90 30.47
N ILE A 183 -11.69 -9.97 29.49
CA ILE A 183 -13.07 -9.51 29.63
C ILE A 183 -13.78 -10.25 30.77
N GLY A 184 -13.66 -11.58 30.83
CA GLY A 184 -14.23 -12.39 31.91
C GLY A 184 -13.69 -12.01 33.29
N LEU A 185 -12.39 -11.75 33.39
CA LEU A 185 -11.78 -11.28 34.63
C LEU A 185 -12.31 -9.90 35.04
N MET A 186 -12.41 -8.95 34.12
CA MET A 186 -12.90 -7.60 34.39
C MET A 186 -14.36 -7.60 34.86
N ILE A 187 -15.22 -8.41 34.24
CA ILE A 187 -16.63 -8.55 34.62
C ILE A 187 -16.80 -9.03 36.08
N VAL A 188 -15.88 -9.87 36.57
CA VAL A 188 -15.95 -10.43 37.94
C VAL A 188 -15.30 -9.53 38.98
N THR A 189 -14.39 -8.63 38.56
CA THR A 189 -13.53 -7.88 39.48
C THR A 189 -13.86 -6.40 39.62
N LEU A 190 -14.53 -5.79 38.64
CA LEU A 190 -14.77 -4.35 38.58
C LEU A 190 -16.24 -4.03 38.33
N ASP A 191 -16.71 -2.93 38.92
CA ASP A 191 -18.04 -2.38 38.65
C ASP A 191 -18.09 -1.67 37.29
N VAL A 192 -19.29 -1.57 36.70
CA VAL A 192 -19.52 -0.94 35.37
C VAL A 192 -18.92 0.47 35.29
N ILE A 193 -19.06 1.28 36.34
CA ILE A 193 -18.51 2.65 36.36
C ILE A 193 -16.99 2.63 36.38
N GLN A 194 -16.37 1.72 37.14
CA GLN A 194 -14.91 1.57 37.21
C GLN A 194 -14.34 1.07 35.89
N ILE A 195 -15.03 0.13 35.22
CA ILE A 195 -14.66 -0.35 33.89
C ILE A 195 -14.73 0.80 32.88
N ALA A 196 -15.83 1.55 32.87
CA ALA A 196 -16.02 2.67 31.95
C ALA A 196 -14.96 3.77 32.16
N ALA A 197 -14.77 4.24 33.40
CA ALA A 197 -13.79 5.27 33.70
C ALA A 197 -12.34 4.79 33.43
N SER A 198 -12.02 3.52 33.69
CA SER A 198 -10.68 2.97 33.38
C SER A 198 -10.45 2.90 31.87
N ALA A 199 -11.45 2.46 31.10
CA ALA A 199 -11.39 2.43 29.64
C ALA A 199 -11.22 3.84 29.06
N ASP A 200 -12.04 4.80 29.51
CA ASP A 200 -11.96 6.21 29.10
C ASP A 200 -10.54 6.76 29.29
N LEU A 201 -9.95 6.52 30.46
CA LEU A 201 -8.60 6.98 30.73
C LEU A 201 -7.57 6.34 29.78
N MET A 202 -7.67 5.03 29.55
CA MET A 202 -6.77 4.31 28.66
C MET A 202 -6.87 4.83 27.22
N PHE A 203 -8.08 5.11 26.73
CA PHE A 203 -8.29 5.70 25.41
C PHE A 203 -7.83 7.16 25.33
N LEU A 204 -8.04 7.96 26.38
CA LEU A 204 -7.53 9.32 26.47
C LEU A 204 -6.00 9.33 26.40
N ILE A 205 -5.32 8.43 27.11
CA ILE A 205 -3.86 8.24 27.02
C ILE A 205 -3.46 7.79 25.61
N LEU A 206 -4.12 6.77 25.06
CA LEU A 206 -3.85 6.26 23.71
C LEU A 206 -3.94 7.37 22.66
N PHE A 207 -5.05 8.11 22.63
CA PHE A 207 -5.24 9.16 21.64
C PHE A 207 -4.36 10.38 21.90
N THR A 208 -3.91 10.61 23.13
CA THR A 208 -2.86 11.58 23.43
C THR A 208 -1.55 11.16 22.76
N LEU A 209 -1.15 9.89 22.89
CA LEU A 209 0.01 9.33 22.21
C LEU A 209 -0.13 9.42 20.69
N VAL A 210 -1.31 9.14 20.12
CA VAL A 210 -1.56 9.28 18.67
C VAL A 210 -1.37 10.72 18.19
N ASN A 211 -1.87 11.72 18.94
CA ASN A 211 -1.67 13.12 18.58
C ASN A 211 -0.19 13.53 18.66
N GLY A 212 0.52 13.08 19.70
CA GLY A 212 1.97 13.26 19.81
C GLY A 212 2.74 12.60 18.66
N ALA A 213 2.39 11.36 18.33
CA ALA A 213 3.01 10.58 17.26
C ALA A 213 2.87 11.28 15.90
N VAL A 214 1.71 11.85 15.58
CA VAL A 214 1.53 12.61 14.32
C VAL A 214 2.46 13.83 14.26
N ILE A 215 2.63 14.57 15.38
CA ILE A 215 3.55 15.72 15.43
C ILE A 215 4.99 15.27 15.20
N VAL A 216 5.42 14.19 15.87
CA VAL A 216 6.77 13.63 15.74
C VAL A 216 7.01 13.08 14.33
N LEU A 217 6.06 12.33 13.77
CA LEU A 217 6.17 11.69 12.46
C LEU A 217 6.28 12.74 11.34
N ARG A 218 5.61 13.89 11.48
CA ARG A 218 5.74 14.98 10.50
C ARG A 218 7.10 15.69 10.55
N ARG A 219 7.81 15.64 11.68
CA ARG A 219 9.16 16.20 11.81
C ARG A 219 10.24 15.20 11.38
N THR A 220 10.05 13.93 11.73
CA THR A 220 11.06 12.87 11.53
C THR A 220 11.04 12.27 10.14
N HIS A 221 9.87 12.20 9.49
CA HIS A 221 9.70 11.55 8.18
C HIS A 221 8.98 12.47 7.18
N PRO A 222 9.54 13.65 6.85
CA PRO A 222 8.90 14.62 5.96
C PRO A 222 8.60 14.08 4.55
N GLU A 223 9.40 13.15 4.06
CA GLU A 223 9.36 12.54 2.72
C GLU A 223 8.18 11.61 2.45
N VAL A 224 7.57 11.06 3.51
CA VAL A 224 6.45 10.09 3.37
C VAL A 224 5.27 10.73 2.63
N HIS A 225 4.79 10.06 1.58
CA HIS A 225 3.61 10.47 0.84
C HIS A 225 2.39 10.50 1.77
N ARG A 226 1.64 11.60 1.77
CA ARG A 226 0.48 11.82 2.64
C ARG A 226 -0.76 12.06 1.78
N PRO A 227 -1.59 11.03 1.57
CA PRO A 227 -2.80 11.15 0.75
C PRO A 227 -3.78 12.18 1.32
N TRP A 228 -3.88 12.26 2.65
CA TRP A 228 -4.68 13.27 3.35
C TRP A 228 -3.79 14.27 4.09
N LYS A 229 -4.00 15.56 3.83
CA LYS A 229 -3.31 16.67 4.50
C LYS A 229 -4.24 17.33 5.50
N MET A 230 -3.95 17.14 6.78
CA MET A 230 -4.71 17.78 7.86
C MET A 230 -4.69 19.31 7.76
N PRO A 231 -5.86 19.98 7.78
CA PRO A 231 -5.92 21.43 7.89
C PRO A 231 -5.39 21.88 9.24
N LEU A 232 -4.86 23.12 9.32
CA LEU A 232 -4.45 23.74 10.58
C LEU A 232 -3.41 22.93 11.41
N PHE A 233 -2.54 22.16 10.77
CA PHE A 233 -1.41 21.52 11.48
C PHE A 233 -0.36 22.58 11.88
N PRO A 234 0.20 22.55 13.11
CA PRO A 234 0.02 21.57 14.19
C PRO A 234 -1.04 21.94 15.25
N LEU A 235 -1.85 22.97 15.02
CA LEU A 235 -2.81 23.48 16.01
C LEU A 235 -3.81 22.41 16.44
N LEU A 236 -4.41 21.66 15.50
CA LEU A 236 -5.40 20.62 15.83
C LEU A 236 -4.85 19.51 16.74
N PRO A 237 -3.68 18.90 16.46
CA PRO A 237 -3.04 17.95 17.38
C PRO A 237 -2.75 18.51 18.77
N ILE A 238 -2.32 19.79 18.85
CA ILE A 238 -1.99 20.44 20.13
C ILE A 238 -3.27 20.65 20.96
N ILE A 239 -4.34 21.14 20.34
CA ILE A 239 -5.65 21.25 20.99
C ILE A 239 -6.13 19.86 21.45
N GLY A 240 -5.97 18.84 20.60
CA GLY A 240 -6.31 17.47 20.93
C GLY A 240 -5.49 16.89 22.09
N LEU A 241 -4.24 17.30 22.26
CA LEU A 241 -3.40 16.89 23.39
C LEU A 241 -3.89 17.57 24.69
N GLY A 242 -4.13 18.89 24.63
CA GLY A 242 -4.58 19.68 25.77
C GLY A 242 -5.97 19.25 26.25
N SER A 243 -6.93 19.05 25.34
CA SER A 243 -8.28 18.64 25.71
C SER A 243 -8.32 17.28 26.40
N LYS A 244 -7.57 16.29 25.90
CA LYS A 244 -7.50 14.96 26.51
C LYS A 244 -6.80 14.97 27.87
N ALA A 245 -5.77 15.79 28.02
CA ALA A 245 -5.10 15.98 29.31
C ALA A 245 -6.07 16.59 30.34
N VAL A 246 -6.84 17.62 29.97
CA VAL A 246 -7.86 18.23 30.83
C VAL A 246 -8.94 17.20 31.21
N LEU A 247 -9.46 16.43 30.26
CA LEU A 247 -10.47 15.40 30.53
C LEU A 247 -9.93 14.27 31.42
N SER A 248 -8.68 13.86 31.23
CA SER A 248 -8.05 12.85 32.08
C SER A 248 -7.98 13.32 33.53
N VAL A 249 -7.59 14.59 33.75
CA VAL A 249 -7.54 15.19 35.10
C VAL A 249 -8.95 15.34 35.67
N ALA A 250 -9.93 15.74 34.88
CA ALA A 250 -11.32 15.82 35.33
C ALA A 250 -11.86 14.44 35.75
N LEU A 251 -11.48 13.37 35.04
CA LEU A 251 -11.88 12.00 35.36
C LEU A 251 -11.28 11.52 36.70
N TYR A 252 -10.11 12.01 37.09
CA TYR A 252 -9.54 11.75 38.42
C TYR A 252 -10.47 12.21 39.55
N LEU A 253 -11.18 13.31 39.35
CA LEU A 253 -12.14 13.85 40.33
C LEU A 253 -13.40 12.99 40.44
N VAL A 254 -13.70 12.15 39.44
CA VAL A 254 -14.86 11.26 39.41
C VAL A 254 -14.49 9.90 40.00
N GLU A 255 -13.48 9.24 39.44
CA GLU A 255 -13.08 7.89 39.81
C GLU A 255 -11.54 7.80 39.87
N PRO A 256 -10.92 8.10 41.02
CA PRO A 256 -9.46 8.08 41.17
C PRO A 256 -8.84 6.70 40.88
N LEU A 257 -9.58 5.61 41.13
CA LEU A 257 -9.11 4.25 40.89
C LEU A 257 -8.84 3.99 39.39
N ALA A 258 -9.56 4.66 38.50
CA ALA A 258 -9.35 4.56 37.06
C ALA A 258 -7.92 4.95 36.65
N TRP A 259 -7.31 5.91 37.36
CA TRP A 259 -5.91 6.29 37.15
C TRP A 259 -4.92 5.21 37.53
N GLY A 260 -5.15 4.54 38.66
CA GLY A 260 -4.33 3.40 39.07
C GLY A 260 -4.40 2.26 38.06
N ILE A 261 -5.61 1.90 37.64
CA ILE A 261 -5.86 0.82 36.66
C ILE A 261 -5.28 1.19 35.30
N GLY A 262 -5.62 2.37 34.75
CA GLY A 262 -5.20 2.79 33.42
C GLY A 262 -3.69 2.98 33.28
N LEU A 263 -3.04 3.62 34.27
CA LEU A 263 -1.58 3.73 34.29
C LEU A 263 -0.90 2.37 34.49
N GLY A 264 -1.41 1.55 35.40
CA GLY A 264 -0.92 0.19 35.63
C GLY A 264 -0.98 -0.66 34.35
N TRP A 265 -2.10 -0.60 33.63
CA TRP A 265 -2.27 -1.30 32.36
C TRP A 265 -1.35 -0.76 31.26
N THR A 266 -1.16 0.56 31.20
CA THR A 266 -0.25 1.19 30.25
C THR A 266 1.19 0.75 30.50
N VAL A 267 1.63 0.77 31.77
CA VAL A 267 2.96 0.29 32.18
C VAL A 267 3.13 -1.20 31.89
N LEU A 268 2.10 -2.02 32.16
CA LEU A 268 2.10 -3.44 31.81
C LEU A 268 2.26 -3.64 30.29
N GLY A 269 1.52 -2.88 29.48
CA GLY A 269 1.61 -2.92 28.02
C GLY A 269 3.00 -2.56 27.52
N PHE A 270 3.59 -1.47 28.02
CA PHE A 270 4.97 -1.08 27.70
C PHE A 270 5.99 -2.12 28.19
N GLY A 271 5.76 -2.73 29.35
CA GLY A 271 6.59 -3.81 29.88
C GLY A 271 6.58 -5.04 28.97
N VAL A 272 5.39 -5.50 28.57
CA VAL A 272 5.23 -6.61 27.61
C VAL A 272 5.91 -6.28 26.30
N TYR A 273 5.68 -5.08 25.76
CA TYR A 273 6.35 -4.60 24.55
C TYR A 273 7.87 -4.71 24.71
N TYR A 274 8.46 -4.00 25.67
CA TYR A 274 9.92 -3.90 25.80
C TYR A 274 10.61 -5.24 26.08
N LEU A 275 9.99 -6.11 26.88
CA LEU A 275 10.50 -7.44 27.18
C LEU A 275 10.49 -8.35 25.94
N TRP A 276 9.48 -8.25 25.10
CA TRP A 276 9.33 -9.10 23.92
C TRP A 276 10.08 -8.60 22.69
N THR A 277 10.01 -7.29 22.38
CA THR A 277 10.73 -6.74 21.22
C THR A 277 12.24 -6.92 21.37
N ARG A 278 12.78 -6.88 22.60
CA ARG A 278 14.20 -7.18 22.86
C ARG A 278 14.58 -8.64 22.61
N ARG A 279 13.69 -9.59 22.88
CA ARG A 279 13.95 -11.03 22.67
C ARG A 279 13.91 -11.43 21.21
N GLU A 280 12.95 -10.92 20.44
CA GLU A 280 12.77 -11.29 19.03
C GLU A 280 13.69 -10.52 18.08
N ARG A 281 14.04 -9.25 18.35
CA ARG A 281 15.09 -8.54 17.58
C ARG A 281 16.45 -9.24 17.63
N ILE A 282 16.78 -9.91 18.75
CA ILE A 282 18.02 -10.71 18.86
C ILE A 282 17.95 -11.99 18.01
N ALA A 283 16.76 -12.54 17.79
CA ALA A 283 16.55 -13.71 16.92
C ALA A 283 16.38 -13.35 15.43
N GLU A 284 16.01 -12.10 15.12
CA GLU A 284 15.80 -11.56 13.76
C GLU A 284 17.00 -10.83 13.15
N VAL A 285 18.18 -10.83 13.80
CA VAL A 285 19.43 -10.39 13.15
C VAL A 285 19.80 -11.28 11.92
N ALA A 286 19.02 -12.32 11.62
CA ALA A 286 19.02 -13.02 10.35
C ALA A 286 17.88 -12.55 9.38
N ALA A 287 17.90 -11.25 9.05
CA ALA A 287 17.27 -10.55 7.90
C ALA A 287 15.74 -10.25 7.90
N PRO A 288 15.30 -9.12 7.31
CA PRO A 288 16.03 -8.20 6.43
C PRO A 288 16.44 -6.88 7.09
N ILE A 289 17.63 -6.44 6.70
CA ILE A 289 18.21 -5.14 6.96
C ILE A 289 17.30 -4.07 6.35
N ILE A 290 16.55 -3.34 7.18
CA ILE A 290 16.09 -1.98 6.85
C ILE A 290 17.24 -1.06 7.27
N GLU A 291 18.29 -1.04 6.46
CA GLU A 291 19.21 0.08 6.47
C GLU A 291 18.46 1.23 5.81
N ALA A 292 18.23 2.29 6.57
CA ALA A 292 17.83 3.56 6.01
C ALA A 292 18.88 3.95 4.96
N PHE A 293 18.49 3.90 3.68
CA PHE A 293 19.32 4.38 2.60
C PHE A 293 19.49 5.89 2.76
N VAL A 294 20.63 6.31 3.31
CA VAL A 294 21.28 7.49 2.74
C VAL A 294 21.67 7.05 1.32
N PRO A 295 21.17 7.69 0.25
CA PRO A 295 21.57 7.32 -1.10
C PRO A 295 23.05 7.66 -1.24
N VAL A 296 23.90 6.66 -1.02
CA VAL A 296 25.26 6.70 -1.51
C VAL A 296 25.11 6.59 -3.03
N PRO A 297 25.58 7.56 -3.82
CA PRO A 297 25.57 7.43 -5.28
C PRO A 297 26.28 6.13 -5.63
N ARG A 298 25.53 5.13 -6.10
CA ARG A 298 26.15 3.92 -6.64
C ARG A 298 26.85 4.30 -7.93
N GLU A 299 28.16 4.19 -7.96
CA GLU A 299 28.99 4.60 -9.09
C GLU A 299 28.86 3.69 -10.33
N ARG A 300 28.24 2.50 -10.20
CA ARG A 300 28.21 1.47 -11.26
C ARG A 300 26.83 1.19 -11.81
N TYR A 301 26.80 0.78 -13.08
CA TYR A 301 25.57 0.47 -13.79
C TYR A 301 24.85 -0.72 -13.12
N HIS A 302 23.54 -0.69 -13.00
CA HIS A 302 22.77 -1.74 -12.33
C HIS A 302 21.66 -2.29 -13.24
N ILE A 303 21.65 -3.61 -13.43
CA ILE A 303 20.69 -4.33 -14.27
C ILE A 303 19.80 -5.20 -13.39
N LEU A 304 18.49 -5.03 -13.51
CA LEU A 304 17.49 -5.88 -12.88
C LEU A 304 16.91 -6.85 -13.89
N VAL A 305 16.95 -8.14 -13.60
CA VAL A 305 16.38 -9.21 -14.43
C VAL A 305 15.15 -9.77 -13.74
N ALA A 306 13.96 -9.45 -14.25
CA ALA A 306 12.70 -9.98 -13.74
C ALA A 306 12.42 -11.35 -14.38
N VAL A 307 12.59 -12.42 -13.58
CA VAL A 307 12.37 -13.81 -14.01
C VAL A 307 11.06 -14.33 -13.44
N ASP A 308 10.16 -14.80 -14.32
CA ASP A 308 8.93 -15.51 -13.95
C ASP A 308 9.16 -17.02 -13.91
N ASP A 309 9.89 -17.53 -14.91
CA ASP A 309 10.31 -18.93 -14.98
C ASP A 309 11.76 -19.09 -14.53
N LEU A 310 11.96 -19.80 -13.42
CA LEU A 310 13.27 -20.05 -12.83
C LEU A 310 14.10 -21.08 -13.63
N ALA A 311 13.48 -21.79 -14.57
CA ALA A 311 14.16 -22.68 -15.50
C ALA A 311 14.71 -21.94 -16.73
N ASP A 312 14.20 -20.74 -17.05
CA ASP A 312 14.69 -19.97 -18.21
C ASP A 312 15.97 -19.20 -17.85
N HIS A 313 17.10 -19.70 -18.35
CA HIS A 313 18.41 -19.08 -18.15
C HIS A 313 18.70 -17.95 -19.15
N THR A 314 17.92 -17.85 -20.22
CA THR A 314 18.21 -17.01 -21.39
C THR A 314 18.27 -15.53 -21.04
N LEU A 315 17.36 -15.07 -20.16
CA LEU A 315 17.32 -13.68 -19.71
C LEU A 315 18.56 -13.31 -18.90
N VAL A 316 19.06 -14.25 -18.08
CA VAL A 316 20.26 -14.07 -17.27
C VAL A 316 21.50 -14.07 -18.15
N ASP A 317 21.57 -14.95 -19.15
CA ASP A 317 22.67 -14.98 -20.12
C ASP A 317 22.75 -13.67 -20.92
N PHE A 318 21.61 -13.18 -21.39
CA PHE A 318 21.52 -11.88 -22.07
C PHE A 318 21.94 -10.72 -21.15
N ALA A 319 21.40 -10.67 -19.94
CA ALA A 319 21.73 -9.62 -18.98
C ALA A 319 23.22 -9.64 -18.59
N SER A 320 23.82 -10.83 -18.45
CA SER A 320 25.24 -10.99 -18.15
C SER A 320 26.11 -10.51 -19.32
N LEU A 321 25.68 -10.75 -20.56
CA LEU A 321 26.35 -10.23 -21.74
C LEU A 321 26.37 -8.70 -21.74
N VAL A 322 25.23 -8.06 -21.47
CA VAL A 322 25.14 -6.59 -21.34
C VAL A 322 25.99 -6.09 -20.17
N ALA A 323 25.94 -6.76 -19.02
CA ALA A 323 26.65 -6.35 -17.83
C ALA A 323 28.17 -6.29 -18.00
N ARG A 324 28.76 -7.19 -18.81
CA ARG A 324 30.21 -7.15 -19.11
C ARG A 324 30.64 -5.93 -19.91
N VAL A 325 29.73 -5.38 -20.70
CA VAL A 325 30.02 -4.23 -21.58
C VAL A 325 29.85 -2.92 -20.80
N GLU A 326 28.85 -2.89 -19.91
CA GLU A 326 28.49 -1.71 -19.12
C GLU A 326 29.15 -1.66 -17.72
N ASP A 327 30.01 -2.64 -17.38
CA ASP A 327 30.55 -2.88 -16.03
C ASP A 327 29.45 -2.84 -14.94
N ALA A 328 28.44 -3.69 -15.13
CA ALA A 328 27.21 -3.64 -14.34
C ALA A 328 27.09 -4.72 -13.26
N ASP A 329 26.41 -4.38 -12.18
CA ASP A 329 25.87 -5.36 -11.22
C ASP A 329 24.54 -5.92 -11.75
N VAL A 330 24.30 -7.21 -11.52
CA VAL A 330 23.08 -7.90 -11.96
C VAL A 330 22.28 -8.41 -10.77
N THR A 331 21.04 -7.97 -10.65
CA THR A 331 20.07 -8.49 -9.69
C THR A 331 19.02 -9.33 -10.41
N ILE A 332 18.93 -10.61 -10.07
CA ILE A 332 17.92 -11.53 -10.61
C ILE A 332 16.77 -11.58 -9.61
N LEU A 333 15.63 -11.03 -10.01
CA LEU A 333 14.45 -10.86 -9.18
C LEU A 333 13.35 -11.84 -9.59
N ASN A 334 12.86 -12.62 -8.63
CA ASN A 334 11.59 -13.33 -8.75
C ASN A 334 10.60 -12.78 -7.73
N VAL A 335 9.38 -12.50 -8.17
CA VAL A 335 8.30 -12.06 -7.30
C VAL A 335 7.33 -13.21 -7.11
N ILE A 336 7.14 -13.63 -5.86
CA ILE A 336 6.12 -14.60 -5.51
C ILE A 336 4.82 -13.84 -5.28
N GLU A 337 3.87 -14.03 -6.20
CA GLU A 337 2.54 -13.42 -6.14
C GLU A 337 1.69 -14.13 -5.09
N VAL A 338 1.22 -13.38 -4.10
CA VAL A 338 0.27 -13.83 -3.08
C VAL A 338 -1.08 -13.21 -3.39
N PRO A 339 -2.17 -13.97 -3.48
CA PRO A 339 -3.51 -13.40 -3.64
C PRO A 339 -3.78 -12.33 -2.57
N SER A 340 -4.40 -11.22 -2.95
CA SER A 340 -4.71 -10.10 -2.03
C SER A 340 -5.60 -10.47 -0.83
N THR A 341 -6.23 -11.64 -0.87
CA THR A 341 -7.05 -12.20 0.22
C THR A 341 -6.24 -12.99 1.25
N LEU A 342 -4.94 -13.21 1.01
CA LEU A 342 -4.03 -13.93 1.90
C LEU A 342 -2.94 -12.97 2.39
N PRO A 343 -2.50 -13.04 3.66
CA PRO A 343 -1.36 -12.23 4.12
C PRO A 343 -0.06 -12.70 3.45
N LEU A 344 0.90 -11.80 3.22
CA LEU A 344 2.19 -12.12 2.57
C LEU A 344 3.00 -13.22 3.30
N ASN A 345 2.77 -13.40 4.60
CA ASN A 345 3.40 -14.45 5.40
C ASN A 345 2.74 -15.84 5.24
N ALA A 346 1.66 -15.96 4.45
CA ALA A 346 1.00 -17.23 4.16
C ALA A 346 1.88 -18.15 3.30
N ILE A 347 2.93 -17.61 2.66
CA ILE A 347 3.90 -18.41 1.94
C ILE A 347 4.69 -19.26 2.93
N GLY A 348 4.61 -20.58 2.76
CA GLY A 348 5.44 -21.51 3.54
C GLY A 348 6.92 -21.18 3.39
N ARG A 349 7.64 -21.10 4.52
CA ARG A 349 9.09 -20.81 4.55
C ARG A 349 9.89 -21.73 3.62
N LEU A 350 9.44 -22.98 3.45
CA LEU A 350 10.03 -23.98 2.55
C LEU A 350 9.94 -23.56 1.07
N TYR A 351 8.81 -23.03 0.63
CA TYR A 351 8.63 -22.58 -0.76
C TYR A 351 9.53 -21.38 -1.09
N ALA A 352 9.59 -20.39 -0.19
CA ALA A 352 10.49 -19.25 -0.37
C ALA A 352 11.97 -19.68 -0.39
N LEU A 353 12.34 -20.72 0.38
CA LEU A 353 13.69 -21.30 0.36
C LEU A 353 13.99 -22.01 -0.97
N GLU A 354 13.04 -22.75 -1.54
CA GLU A 354 13.17 -23.41 -2.85
C GLU A 354 13.41 -22.39 -3.96
N VAL A 355 12.58 -21.33 -4.02
CA VAL A 355 12.75 -20.22 -4.98
C VAL A 355 14.11 -19.55 -4.81
N ARG A 356 14.53 -19.30 -3.56
CA ARG A 356 15.84 -18.71 -3.27
C ARG A 356 16.99 -19.59 -3.74
N GLN A 357 16.88 -20.92 -3.58
CA GLN A 357 17.90 -21.85 -4.09
C GLN A 357 17.96 -21.86 -5.61
N ALA A 358 16.82 -21.85 -6.30
CA ALA A 358 16.76 -21.76 -7.76
C ALA A 358 17.37 -20.46 -8.28
N LEU A 359 17.04 -19.32 -7.66
CA LEU A 359 17.69 -18.04 -7.97
C LEU A 359 19.20 -18.07 -7.69
N GLY A 360 19.64 -18.75 -6.64
CA GLY A 360 21.07 -18.95 -6.36
C GLY A 360 21.80 -19.67 -7.49
N LYS A 361 21.15 -20.63 -8.16
CA LYS A 361 21.71 -21.30 -9.35
C LYS A 361 21.81 -20.35 -10.54
N LEU A 362 20.77 -19.54 -10.79
CA LEU A 362 20.79 -18.52 -11.84
C LEU A 362 21.86 -17.45 -11.59
N ALA A 363 22.01 -17.00 -10.34
CA ALA A 363 23.03 -16.03 -9.97
C ALA A 363 24.45 -16.59 -10.16
N ARG A 364 24.69 -17.87 -9.81
CA ARG A 364 25.96 -18.55 -10.09
C ARG A 364 26.26 -18.60 -11.58
N ARG A 365 25.27 -18.91 -12.42
CA ARG A 365 25.44 -18.90 -13.88
C ARG A 365 25.89 -17.53 -14.40
N GLY A 366 25.31 -16.44 -13.88
CA GLY A 366 25.80 -15.08 -14.18
C GLY A 366 27.24 -14.86 -13.69
N ALA A 367 27.55 -15.32 -12.48
CA ALA A 367 28.90 -15.21 -11.89
C ALA A 367 29.96 -15.98 -12.67
N ASP A 368 29.64 -17.16 -13.21
CA ASP A 368 30.54 -17.98 -14.03
C ASP A 368 30.94 -17.27 -15.33
N THR A 369 30.16 -16.26 -15.77
CA THR A 369 30.49 -15.41 -16.92
C THR A 369 31.34 -14.19 -16.56
N GLY A 370 31.74 -14.03 -15.30
CA GLY A 370 32.55 -12.93 -14.79
C GLY A 370 31.77 -11.71 -14.30
N VAL A 371 30.45 -11.85 -14.10
CA VAL A 371 29.56 -10.74 -13.68
C VAL A 371 29.17 -10.86 -12.22
N ARG A 372 29.05 -9.75 -11.50
CA ARG A 372 28.54 -9.74 -10.12
C ARG A 372 27.02 -9.89 -10.12
N ALA A 373 26.56 -11.13 -10.03
CA ALA A 373 25.15 -11.47 -10.02
C ALA A 373 24.66 -11.92 -8.64
N LYS A 374 23.49 -11.41 -8.21
CA LYS A 374 22.80 -11.82 -6.97
C LYS A 374 21.34 -12.18 -7.25
N GLY A 375 20.80 -13.13 -6.48
CA GLY A 375 19.39 -13.50 -6.53
C GLY A 375 18.59 -12.81 -5.42
N ARG A 376 17.41 -12.27 -5.75
CA ARG A 376 16.48 -11.62 -4.83
C ARG A 376 15.07 -12.20 -4.98
N VAL A 377 14.48 -12.62 -3.87
CA VAL A 377 13.07 -13.04 -3.81
C VAL A 377 12.27 -11.93 -3.16
N VAL A 378 11.19 -11.50 -3.79
CA VAL A 378 10.22 -10.56 -3.21
C VAL A 378 8.86 -11.25 -3.14
N VAL A 379 8.13 -11.00 -2.06
CA VAL A 379 6.77 -11.53 -1.87
C VAL A 379 5.81 -10.35 -1.93
N SER A 380 4.84 -10.38 -2.83
CA SER A 380 3.93 -9.24 -3.05
C SER A 380 2.55 -9.69 -3.50
N HIS A 381 1.54 -8.86 -3.25
CA HIS A 381 0.21 -9.02 -3.85
C HIS A 381 0.16 -8.55 -5.30
N GLU A 382 1.09 -7.69 -5.69
CA GLU A 382 1.17 -7.14 -7.05
C GLU A 382 2.61 -7.24 -7.57
N VAL A 383 2.81 -8.05 -8.60
CA VAL A 383 4.11 -8.26 -9.24
C VAL A 383 4.64 -6.97 -9.88
N ALA A 384 3.75 -6.20 -10.52
CA ALA A 384 4.14 -4.98 -11.20
C ALA A 384 4.75 -3.95 -10.23
N GLU A 385 4.09 -3.72 -9.10
CA GLU A 385 4.53 -2.75 -8.10
C GLU A 385 5.84 -3.19 -7.44
N ALA A 386 5.97 -4.46 -7.08
CA ALA A 386 7.19 -4.99 -6.45
C ALA A 386 8.44 -4.81 -7.33
N VAL A 387 8.33 -5.02 -8.64
CA VAL A 387 9.43 -4.79 -9.57
C VAL A 387 9.72 -3.29 -9.71
N LEU A 388 8.69 -2.44 -9.82
CA LEU A 388 8.86 -0.99 -9.94
C LEU A 388 9.45 -0.35 -8.67
N GLU A 389 9.08 -0.81 -7.49
CA GLU A 389 9.70 -0.44 -6.21
C GLU A 389 11.16 -0.87 -6.18
N THR A 390 11.48 -2.12 -6.55
CA THR A 390 12.87 -2.59 -6.61
C THR A 390 13.73 -1.76 -7.58
N ILE A 391 13.15 -1.31 -8.70
CA ILE A 391 13.82 -0.42 -9.65
C ILE A 391 14.20 0.91 -9.01
N ARG A 392 13.30 1.49 -8.20
CA ARG A 392 13.51 2.77 -7.50
C ARG A 392 14.48 2.60 -6.34
N ASP A 393 14.33 1.53 -5.55
CA ASP A 393 15.15 1.28 -4.36
C ASP A 393 16.61 0.96 -4.69
N GLU A 394 16.85 0.27 -5.81
CA GLU A 394 18.20 -0.12 -6.21
C GLU A 394 18.79 0.76 -7.33
N ASP A 395 18.20 1.91 -7.63
CA ASP A 395 18.60 2.84 -8.69
C ASP A 395 18.91 2.14 -10.03
N VAL A 396 18.03 1.21 -10.42
CA VAL A 396 18.23 0.34 -11.57
C VAL A 396 18.34 1.17 -12.85
N ASN A 397 19.33 0.84 -13.68
CA ASN A 397 19.57 1.52 -14.94
C ASN A 397 18.89 0.84 -16.12
N LEU A 398 18.81 -0.50 -16.09
CA LEU A 398 18.17 -1.33 -17.10
C LEU A 398 17.34 -2.44 -16.46
N LEU A 399 16.07 -2.53 -16.83
CA LEU A 399 15.21 -3.69 -16.55
C LEU A 399 15.22 -4.63 -17.76
N VAL A 400 15.47 -5.91 -17.51
CA VAL A 400 15.31 -7.00 -18.49
C VAL A 400 14.15 -7.89 -18.01
N ALA A 401 13.11 -8.02 -18.82
CA ALA A 401 11.92 -8.82 -18.48
C ALA A 401 11.56 -9.81 -19.60
N GLY A 402 11.17 -11.02 -19.21
CA GLY A 402 10.73 -12.05 -20.15
C GLY A 402 9.28 -11.86 -20.62
N TRP A 403 8.98 -12.24 -21.86
CA TRP A 403 7.62 -12.26 -22.39
C TRP A 403 7.24 -13.63 -23.00
N LYS A 404 6.12 -14.19 -22.56
CA LYS A 404 5.62 -15.50 -23.02
C LYS A 404 4.74 -15.44 -24.29
N GLY A 405 4.46 -14.25 -24.83
CA GLY A 405 3.74 -14.10 -26.11
C GLY A 405 2.20 -14.06 -26.05
N ALA A 406 1.56 -14.25 -24.89
CA ALA A 406 0.10 -14.27 -24.75
C ALA A 406 -0.45 -13.02 -24.02
N GLY A 407 -1.14 -12.12 -24.74
CA GLY A 407 -1.89 -11.00 -24.17
C GLY A 407 -3.36 -11.36 -23.89
N ARG A 408 -3.94 -10.91 -22.77
CA ARG A 408 -5.39 -10.99 -22.50
C ARG A 408 -6.14 -9.86 -23.23
N ARG A 409 -7.46 -10.03 -23.50
CA ARG A 409 -8.32 -8.99 -24.11
C ARG A 409 -8.11 -7.64 -23.40
N GLY A 410 -7.66 -6.62 -24.14
CA GLY A 410 -7.39 -5.26 -23.64
C GLY A 410 -5.96 -4.99 -23.14
N ARG A 411 -5.05 -5.97 -23.12
CA ARG A 411 -3.63 -5.81 -22.72
C ARG A 411 -2.68 -6.42 -23.76
N ILE A 412 -1.47 -5.87 -23.89
CA ILE A 412 -0.56 -6.15 -25.03
C ILE A 412 0.41 -7.26 -24.72
N LEU A 413 1.33 -7.01 -23.78
CA LEU A 413 2.33 -7.96 -23.35
C LEU A 413 1.87 -8.71 -22.09
N GLY A 414 0.93 -8.11 -21.35
CA GLY A 414 0.37 -8.61 -20.09
C GLY A 414 0.27 -7.48 -19.05
N SER A 415 -0.48 -7.67 -17.95
CA SER A 415 -0.69 -6.65 -16.91
C SER A 415 0.60 -6.01 -16.41
N ASN A 416 1.63 -6.83 -16.23
CA ASN A 416 2.86 -6.44 -15.54
C ASN A 416 3.85 -5.82 -16.53
N LEU A 417 4.04 -6.45 -17.70
CA LEU A 417 4.96 -5.97 -18.73
C LEU A 417 4.53 -4.61 -19.31
N ASP A 418 3.23 -4.40 -19.55
CA ASP A 418 2.71 -3.11 -20.02
C ASP A 418 3.05 -2.00 -19.01
N ARG A 419 2.87 -2.25 -17.71
CA ARG A 419 3.24 -1.32 -16.63
C ARG A 419 4.76 -1.09 -16.55
N PHE A 420 5.59 -2.12 -16.71
CA PHE A 420 7.05 -1.95 -16.71
C PHE A 420 7.52 -0.99 -17.80
N VAL A 421 6.96 -1.10 -19.00
CA VAL A 421 7.34 -0.26 -20.13
C VAL A 421 6.81 1.17 -19.93
N GLN A 422 5.62 1.34 -19.37
CA GLN A 422 5.01 2.66 -19.19
C GLN A 422 5.54 3.42 -17.97
N GLU A 423 5.79 2.74 -16.86
CA GLU A 423 6.04 3.37 -15.55
C GLU A 423 7.49 3.30 -15.08
N ALA A 424 8.32 2.39 -15.61
CA ALA A 424 9.69 2.25 -15.10
C ALA A 424 10.55 3.49 -15.45
N PRO A 425 11.24 4.09 -14.45
CA PRO A 425 12.10 5.25 -14.66
C PRO A 425 13.44 4.92 -15.35
N CYS A 426 13.69 3.62 -15.60
CA CYS A 426 14.91 3.10 -16.20
C CYS A 426 14.69 2.65 -17.66
N ASP A 427 15.76 2.24 -18.33
CA ASP A 427 15.64 1.58 -19.63
C ASP A 427 14.95 0.22 -19.46
N VAL A 428 14.22 -0.22 -20.48
CA VAL A 428 13.48 -1.48 -20.42
C VAL A 428 13.74 -2.29 -21.68
N VAL A 429 14.13 -3.54 -21.47
CA VAL A 429 14.22 -4.58 -22.49
C VAL A 429 13.17 -5.64 -22.17
N VAL A 430 12.29 -5.90 -23.12
CA VAL A 430 11.36 -7.03 -23.07
C VAL A 430 11.83 -8.06 -24.08
N PHE A 431 12.06 -9.29 -23.61
CA PHE A 431 12.60 -10.36 -24.44
C PHE A 431 11.64 -11.56 -24.45
N LYS A 432 11.06 -11.84 -25.62
CA LYS A 432 10.35 -13.08 -25.91
C LYS A 432 11.35 -14.15 -26.31
N THR A 433 11.64 -15.06 -25.38
CA THR A 433 12.63 -16.15 -25.53
C THR A 433 12.01 -17.43 -26.11
N ALA A 434 10.68 -17.51 -26.20
CA ALA A 434 9.99 -18.66 -26.78
C ALA A 434 10.42 -18.91 -28.24
N GLY A 435 10.94 -20.12 -28.49
CA GLY A 435 11.45 -20.52 -29.80
C GLY A 435 12.88 -20.05 -30.12
N LEU A 436 13.61 -19.49 -29.14
CA LEU A 436 15.00 -19.07 -29.34
C LEU A 436 15.90 -20.29 -29.48
N LYS A 437 16.69 -20.32 -30.55
CA LYS A 437 17.68 -21.37 -30.81
C LYS A 437 18.90 -21.19 -29.91
N GLU A 438 19.57 -22.28 -29.56
CA GLU A 438 20.84 -22.25 -28.80
C GLU A 438 21.93 -21.43 -29.51
N LYS A 439 21.91 -21.42 -30.84
CA LYS A 439 22.82 -20.62 -31.68
C LYS A 439 22.04 -19.82 -32.71
N LEU A 440 22.17 -18.50 -32.64
CA LEU A 440 21.59 -17.57 -33.62
C LEU A 440 22.49 -17.51 -34.86
N GLY A 441 21.90 -17.64 -36.05
CA GLY A 441 22.58 -17.45 -37.33
C GLY A 441 22.24 -16.11 -37.97
N ARG A 442 20.98 -15.68 -37.92
CA ARG A 442 20.52 -14.42 -38.53
C ARG A 442 19.59 -13.64 -37.60
N ILE A 443 19.88 -12.36 -37.41
CA ILE A 443 19.10 -11.43 -36.58
C ILE A 443 18.51 -10.34 -37.47
N LEU A 444 17.20 -10.11 -37.39
CA LEU A 444 16.51 -9.04 -38.10
C LEU A 444 16.35 -7.83 -37.19
N VAL A 445 16.88 -6.67 -37.60
CA VAL A 445 16.65 -5.40 -36.91
C VAL A 445 15.68 -4.58 -37.75
N MET A 446 14.53 -4.22 -37.18
CA MET A 446 13.62 -3.28 -37.82
C MET A 446 14.21 -1.88 -37.74
N ASN A 447 14.42 -1.28 -38.90
CA ASN A 447 14.85 0.10 -38.98
C ASN A 447 13.67 1.04 -38.69
N ALA A 448 13.93 2.07 -37.88
CA ALA A 448 13.07 3.24 -37.73
C ALA A 448 13.94 4.43 -37.27
N PRO A 449 13.60 5.67 -37.65
CA PRO A 449 14.37 6.88 -37.35
C PRO A 449 14.21 7.33 -35.89
N GLU A 450 14.25 6.39 -34.95
CA GLU A 450 14.03 6.60 -33.52
C GLU A 450 15.26 6.13 -32.74
N TRP A 451 15.73 6.96 -31.82
CA TRP A 451 16.90 6.68 -31.00
C TRP A 451 16.83 5.35 -30.22
N HIS A 452 15.63 4.84 -29.93
CA HIS A 452 15.42 3.51 -29.35
C HIS A 452 16.02 2.39 -30.19
N VAL A 453 15.92 2.48 -31.53
CA VAL A 453 16.43 1.48 -32.47
C VAL A 453 17.96 1.41 -32.41
N SER A 454 18.66 2.53 -32.24
CA SER A 454 20.12 2.51 -32.08
C SER A 454 20.57 1.66 -30.89
N TYR A 455 19.87 1.74 -29.75
CA TYR A 455 20.16 0.89 -28.59
C TYR A 455 19.74 -0.57 -28.83
N ALA A 456 18.61 -0.78 -29.51
CA ALA A 456 18.18 -2.12 -29.91
C ALA A 456 19.22 -2.80 -30.80
N THR A 457 19.78 -2.09 -31.78
CA THR A 457 20.89 -2.54 -32.62
C THR A 457 22.15 -2.81 -31.80
N GLY A 458 22.44 -1.99 -30.79
CA GLY A 458 23.55 -2.26 -29.85
C GLY A 458 23.41 -3.64 -29.18
N TYR A 459 22.24 -3.96 -28.64
CA TYR A 459 21.95 -5.27 -28.07
C TYR A 459 21.97 -6.41 -29.12
N ALA A 460 21.54 -6.13 -30.35
CA ALA A 460 21.63 -7.08 -31.45
C ALA A 460 23.09 -7.40 -31.82
N ILE A 461 23.97 -6.40 -31.87
CA ILE A 461 25.42 -6.56 -32.12
C ILE A 461 26.05 -7.43 -31.04
N LEU A 462 25.68 -7.18 -29.79
CA LEU A 462 26.12 -7.95 -28.64
C LEU A 462 25.76 -9.43 -28.76
N LEU A 463 24.50 -9.75 -29.09
CA LEU A 463 24.06 -11.12 -29.37
C LEU A 463 24.75 -11.70 -30.60
N ALA A 464 24.87 -10.93 -31.68
CA ALA A 464 25.50 -11.38 -32.92
C ALA A 464 26.96 -11.78 -32.71
N LYS A 465 27.72 -11.01 -31.93
CA LYS A 465 29.12 -11.34 -31.60
C LYS A 465 29.24 -12.62 -30.78
N GLN A 466 28.35 -12.82 -29.81
CA GLN A 466 28.33 -14.03 -28.98
C GLN A 466 28.03 -15.29 -29.81
N HIS A 467 27.08 -15.21 -30.74
CA HIS A 467 26.63 -16.36 -31.54
C HIS A 467 27.31 -16.49 -32.91
N LYS A 468 28.13 -15.50 -33.32
CA LYS A 468 28.68 -15.35 -34.68
C LYS A 468 27.58 -15.25 -35.74
N ALA A 469 26.53 -14.49 -35.44
CA ALA A 469 25.37 -14.28 -36.32
C ALA A 469 25.60 -13.09 -37.27
N ALA A 470 24.85 -13.05 -38.37
CA ALA A 470 24.72 -11.89 -39.23
C ALA A 470 23.48 -11.06 -38.86
N ILE A 471 23.55 -9.74 -39.05
CA ILE A 471 22.43 -8.82 -38.83
C ILE A 471 21.88 -8.36 -40.19
N THR A 472 20.57 -8.40 -40.36
CA THR A 472 19.91 -7.74 -41.48
C THR A 472 19.11 -6.55 -40.95
N ILE A 473 19.38 -5.36 -41.48
CA ILE A 473 18.63 -4.15 -41.18
C ILE A 473 17.52 -4.02 -42.23
N PHE A 474 16.27 -4.13 -41.79
CA PHE A 474 15.11 -4.10 -42.66
C PHE A 474 14.37 -2.77 -42.59
N SER A 475 14.30 -2.09 -43.73
CA SER A 475 13.63 -0.81 -43.90
C SER A 475 12.39 -1.00 -44.77
N ALA A 476 11.21 -0.88 -44.16
CA ALA A 476 9.92 -0.96 -44.83
C ALA A 476 9.23 0.40 -44.84
N ALA A 477 8.80 0.85 -46.01
CA ALA A 477 8.11 2.14 -46.17
C ALA A 477 6.96 2.06 -47.18
N GLN A 478 5.95 2.93 -47.04
CA GLN A 478 4.82 2.98 -47.97
C GLN A 478 5.12 3.89 -49.16
N THR A 479 5.92 4.94 -48.95
CA THR A 479 6.29 5.91 -49.98
C THR A 479 7.77 5.86 -50.35
N ALA A 480 8.12 6.27 -51.57
CA ALA A 480 9.52 6.36 -52.01
C ALA A 480 10.32 7.42 -51.24
N ALA A 481 9.65 8.49 -50.78
CA ALA A 481 10.25 9.54 -49.97
C ALA A 481 10.63 9.04 -48.57
N GLU A 482 9.75 8.28 -47.91
CA GLU A 482 10.05 7.62 -46.64
C GLU A 482 11.18 6.62 -46.77
N LEU A 483 11.18 5.78 -47.82
CA LEU A 483 12.24 4.80 -48.05
C LEU A 483 13.62 5.48 -48.19
N THR A 484 13.66 6.68 -48.77
CA THR A 484 14.89 7.48 -48.87
C THR A 484 15.36 7.99 -47.51
N ARG A 485 14.44 8.36 -46.60
CA ARG A 485 14.78 8.74 -45.21
C ARG A 485 15.30 7.54 -44.42
N GLU A 486 14.66 6.39 -44.57
CA GLU A 486 15.08 5.15 -43.92
C GLU A 486 16.49 4.74 -44.33
N LYS A 487 16.88 4.92 -45.61
CA LYS A 487 18.24 4.63 -46.07
C LYS A 487 19.33 5.34 -45.27
N ALA A 488 19.12 6.62 -44.92
CA ALA A 488 20.10 7.37 -44.14
C ALA A 488 20.30 6.79 -42.74
N TYR A 489 19.21 6.34 -42.09
CA TYR A 489 19.28 5.74 -40.76
C TYR A 489 19.78 4.29 -40.81
N SER A 490 19.36 3.50 -41.80
CA SER A 490 19.88 2.17 -42.09
C SER A 490 21.39 2.17 -42.24
N ASN A 491 21.95 3.11 -43.02
CA ASN A 491 23.40 3.25 -43.20
C ASN A 491 24.13 3.48 -41.87
N ARG A 492 23.53 4.27 -40.95
CA ARG A 492 24.08 4.53 -39.62
C ARG A 492 24.09 3.26 -38.76
N LEU A 493 22.99 2.53 -38.73
CA LEU A 493 22.91 1.25 -38.03
C LEU A 493 23.88 0.23 -38.62
N GLY A 494 24.00 0.17 -39.95
CA GLY A 494 24.94 -0.67 -40.67
C GLY A 494 26.38 -0.33 -40.32
N LEU A 495 26.71 0.97 -40.21
CA LEU A 495 28.03 1.42 -39.77
C LEU A 495 28.32 0.98 -38.33
N MET A 496 27.34 1.03 -37.42
CA MET A 496 27.51 0.50 -36.06
C MET A 496 27.87 -0.99 -36.09
N CYS A 497 27.13 -1.80 -36.86
CA CYS A 497 27.41 -3.24 -37.00
C CYS A 497 28.82 -3.50 -37.56
N ARG A 498 29.20 -2.81 -38.65
CA ARG A 498 30.52 -2.94 -39.29
C ARG A 498 31.66 -2.54 -38.36
N THR A 499 31.49 -1.45 -37.61
CA THR A 499 32.48 -0.96 -36.62
C THR A 499 32.76 -2.01 -35.54
N HIS A 500 31.76 -2.81 -35.18
CA HIS A 500 31.90 -3.89 -34.21
C HIS A 500 32.21 -5.26 -34.83
N GLY A 501 32.52 -5.31 -36.13
CA GLY A 501 32.93 -6.54 -36.84
C GLY A 501 31.80 -7.54 -37.09
N VAL A 502 30.54 -7.10 -37.08
CA VAL A 502 29.38 -7.97 -37.33
C VAL A 502 28.97 -7.89 -38.80
N PRO A 503 28.83 -9.03 -39.52
CA PRO A 503 28.32 -9.04 -40.88
C PRO A 503 26.93 -8.42 -40.93
N VAL A 504 26.73 -7.45 -41.83
CA VAL A 504 25.47 -6.73 -41.95
C VAL A 504 24.99 -6.63 -43.39
N GLU A 505 23.70 -6.87 -43.59
CA GLU A 505 22.99 -6.67 -44.85
C GLU A 505 21.88 -5.61 -44.65
N GLU A 506 21.71 -4.71 -45.62
CA GLU A 506 20.68 -3.68 -45.59
C GLU A 506 19.61 -4.01 -46.64
N LYS A 507 18.36 -4.23 -46.20
CA LYS A 507 17.24 -4.63 -47.05
C LYS A 507 16.16 -3.56 -47.07
N PHE A 508 15.74 -3.16 -48.26
CA PHE A 508 14.75 -2.09 -48.48
C PHE A 508 13.53 -2.65 -49.21
N ALA A 509 12.33 -2.40 -48.68
CA ALA A 509 11.09 -2.82 -49.30
C ALA A 509 10.03 -1.70 -49.30
N LYS A 510 9.44 -1.43 -50.47
CA LYS A 510 8.23 -0.62 -50.57
C LYS A 510 7.01 -1.51 -50.37
N VAL A 511 6.23 -1.27 -49.33
CA VAL A 511 5.16 -2.18 -48.86
C VAL A 511 3.85 -1.45 -48.64
N ARG A 512 2.73 -2.18 -48.67
CA ARG A 512 1.41 -1.62 -48.33
C ARG A 512 1.19 -1.53 -46.82
N SER A 513 1.64 -2.54 -46.08
CA SER A 513 1.56 -2.66 -44.63
C SER A 513 2.95 -2.96 -44.08
N ILE A 514 3.46 -2.07 -43.22
CA ILE A 514 4.78 -2.23 -42.59
C ILE A 514 4.74 -3.42 -41.63
N VAL A 515 3.66 -3.57 -40.87
CA VAL A 515 3.46 -4.66 -39.91
C VAL A 515 3.56 -6.02 -40.60
N ASP A 516 2.75 -6.24 -41.65
CA ASP A 516 2.71 -7.53 -42.35
C ASP A 516 4.05 -7.85 -43.01
N ALA A 517 4.74 -6.83 -43.55
CA ALA A 517 6.04 -7.00 -44.17
C ALA A 517 7.11 -7.41 -43.15
N VAL A 518 7.17 -6.76 -41.99
CA VAL A 518 8.14 -7.10 -40.92
C VAL A 518 7.84 -8.49 -40.36
N VAL A 519 6.58 -8.82 -40.11
CA VAL A 519 6.17 -10.13 -39.60
C VAL A 519 6.49 -11.25 -40.59
N ALA A 520 6.23 -11.04 -41.88
CA ALA A 520 6.55 -12.00 -42.93
C ALA A 520 8.07 -12.18 -43.07
N GLU A 521 8.84 -11.10 -43.06
CA GLU A 521 10.30 -11.15 -43.16
C GLU A 521 10.91 -11.86 -41.94
N ALA A 522 10.42 -11.58 -40.73
CA ALA A 522 10.91 -12.14 -39.47
C ALA A 522 10.89 -13.68 -39.44
N LYS A 523 10.03 -14.35 -40.23
CA LYS A 523 9.97 -15.83 -40.32
C LYS A 523 11.27 -16.46 -40.81
N ALA A 524 12.09 -15.71 -41.57
CA ALA A 524 13.38 -16.19 -42.06
C ALA A 524 14.54 -16.01 -41.05
N TYR A 525 14.31 -15.35 -39.92
CA TYR A 525 15.35 -14.97 -38.96
C TYR A 525 15.13 -15.65 -37.62
N ASP A 526 16.21 -15.78 -36.85
CA ASP A 526 16.18 -16.46 -35.55
C ASP A 526 15.75 -15.51 -34.43
N LEU A 527 15.87 -14.20 -34.63
CA LEU A 527 15.50 -13.16 -33.67
C LEU A 527 15.08 -11.88 -34.41
N LEU A 528 13.91 -11.34 -34.03
CA LEU A 528 13.48 -10.00 -34.43
C LEU A 528 13.82 -8.98 -33.33
N VAL A 529 14.39 -7.84 -33.70
CA VAL A 529 14.79 -6.77 -32.78
C VAL A 529 14.07 -5.47 -33.14
N LEU A 530 13.38 -4.88 -32.15
CA LEU A 530 12.55 -3.69 -32.30
C LEU A 530 12.94 -2.61 -31.28
N GLY A 531 12.96 -1.35 -31.72
CA GLY A 531 12.98 -0.19 -30.83
C GLY A 531 11.56 0.34 -30.57
N ALA A 532 11.30 0.87 -29.38
CA ALA A 532 10.04 1.55 -29.06
C ALA A 532 9.80 2.75 -29.98
N SER A 533 8.52 3.05 -30.25
CA SER A 533 8.10 4.32 -30.84
C SER A 533 8.10 5.46 -29.84
N SER A 534 8.36 6.69 -30.28
CA SER A 534 8.12 7.90 -29.50
C SER A 534 6.70 8.03 -28.92
N GLU A 535 5.71 7.35 -29.51
CA GLU A 535 4.32 7.30 -29.06
C GLU A 535 4.06 6.37 -27.85
N TRP A 536 5.08 5.67 -27.34
CA TRP A 536 4.97 4.76 -26.19
C TRP A 536 4.36 5.38 -24.93
N ARG A 537 4.36 6.72 -24.82
CA ARG A 537 3.77 7.47 -23.69
C ARG A 537 2.25 7.58 -23.75
N LEU A 538 1.62 7.22 -24.87
CA LEU A 538 0.18 7.17 -24.96
C LEU A 538 -0.31 5.94 -24.20
N THR A 539 -1.25 6.13 -23.28
CA THR A 539 -1.71 5.11 -22.31
C THR A 539 -2.29 3.83 -22.93
N GLN A 540 -2.49 3.81 -24.25
CA GLN A 540 -3.05 2.69 -25.00
C GLN A 540 -1.99 1.69 -25.54
N PHE A 541 -0.71 2.07 -25.56
CA PHE A 541 0.37 1.26 -26.16
C PHE A 541 1.54 1.04 -25.19
N ALA A 542 2.26 -0.07 -25.33
CA ALA A 542 3.45 -0.38 -24.53
C ALA A 542 4.70 0.16 -25.21
N PHE A 543 5.03 -0.36 -26.41
CA PHE A 543 6.17 0.10 -27.21
C PHE A 543 5.76 0.96 -28.41
N GLY A 544 4.46 1.16 -28.64
CA GLY A 544 3.91 1.90 -29.78
C GLY A 544 2.99 1.01 -30.62
N ALA A 545 2.00 1.62 -31.29
CA ALA A 545 0.92 0.87 -31.96
C ALA A 545 1.44 -0.17 -32.97
N MET A 546 2.43 0.20 -33.77
CA MET A 546 3.02 -0.65 -34.80
C MET A 546 3.91 -1.75 -34.19
N GLN A 547 4.78 -1.38 -33.25
CA GLN A 547 5.71 -2.28 -32.56
C GLN A 547 4.94 -3.37 -31.82
N ASP A 548 3.89 -2.97 -31.10
CA ASP A 548 3.03 -3.86 -30.35
C ASP A 548 2.27 -4.84 -31.26
N GLN A 549 1.82 -4.39 -32.43
CA GLN A 549 1.18 -5.27 -33.43
C GLN A 549 2.18 -6.27 -34.03
N ILE A 550 3.38 -5.81 -34.42
CA ILE A 550 4.44 -6.68 -34.94
C ILE A 550 4.81 -7.74 -33.91
N ALA A 551 5.06 -7.33 -32.67
CA ALA A 551 5.45 -8.24 -31.58
C ALA A 551 4.39 -9.31 -31.30
N ARG A 552 3.09 -8.95 -31.34
CA ARG A 552 1.97 -9.88 -31.17
C ARG A 552 1.84 -10.89 -32.32
N GLN A 553 2.09 -10.47 -33.55
CA GLN A 553 1.92 -11.30 -34.74
C GLN A 553 3.17 -12.14 -35.08
N ALA A 554 4.36 -11.74 -34.59
CA ALA A 554 5.59 -12.48 -34.78
C ALA A 554 5.55 -13.82 -34.03
N GLU A 555 5.68 -14.93 -34.76
CA GLU A 555 5.67 -16.29 -34.20
C GLU A 555 6.95 -16.59 -33.39
N GLY A 556 8.11 -16.09 -33.86
CA GLY A 556 9.42 -16.34 -33.27
C GLY A 556 9.83 -15.42 -32.10
N PRO A 557 11.11 -15.50 -31.69
CA PRO A 557 11.71 -14.68 -30.64
C PRO A 557 11.74 -13.19 -31.02
N VAL A 558 11.48 -12.33 -30.04
CA VAL A 558 11.44 -10.87 -30.23
C VAL A 558 12.13 -10.16 -29.07
N LEU A 559 13.07 -9.25 -29.37
CA LEU A 559 13.72 -8.36 -28.43
C LEU A 559 13.21 -6.92 -28.65
N MET A 560 12.58 -6.33 -27.65
CA MET A 560 12.04 -4.97 -27.72
C MET A 560 12.73 -4.06 -26.71
N VAL A 561 13.06 -2.84 -27.14
CA VAL A 561 13.92 -1.94 -26.36
C VAL A 561 13.32 -0.55 -26.24
N ARG A 562 13.17 -0.09 -25.01
CA ARG A 562 12.78 1.28 -24.65
C ARG A 562 13.92 1.92 -23.87
N LYS A 563 14.27 3.13 -24.28
CA LYS A 563 15.34 3.93 -23.67
C LYS A 563 14.71 5.16 -22.98
N VAL A 564 15.17 5.51 -21.79
CA VAL A 564 14.73 6.71 -21.07
C VAL A 564 15.74 7.84 -21.25
N ARG A 565 15.24 9.04 -21.59
CA ARG A 565 16.09 10.22 -21.75
C ARG A 565 16.43 10.73 -20.37
N ARG A 566 17.60 10.36 -19.85
CA ARG A 566 18.13 10.96 -18.62
C ARG A 566 18.41 12.44 -18.90
N LYS A 567 17.78 13.34 -18.15
CA LYS A 567 18.27 14.72 -18.08
C LYS A 567 19.69 14.60 -17.49
N GLY A 568 20.71 14.96 -18.26
CA GLY A 568 22.07 15.03 -17.74
C GLY A 568 22.11 15.93 -16.50
N PRO A 569 23.14 15.82 -15.65
CA PRO A 569 23.34 16.78 -14.58
C PRO A 569 23.37 18.16 -15.22
N THR A 570 22.37 18.99 -14.94
CA THR A 570 22.42 20.41 -15.27
C THR A 570 23.69 20.95 -14.63
N SER A 571 24.66 21.32 -15.45
CA SER A 571 25.73 22.20 -15.03
C SER A 571 25.03 23.46 -14.50
N LYS A 572 24.95 23.58 -13.18
CA LYS A 572 24.82 24.87 -12.52
C LYS A 572 26.11 25.62 -12.85
N VAL A 573 26.18 26.19 -14.05
CA VAL A 573 27.03 27.34 -14.29
C VAL A 573 26.31 28.46 -13.56
N GLU A 574 26.70 28.68 -12.31
CA GLU A 574 26.39 29.91 -11.60
C GLU A 574 26.84 31.07 -12.49
N GLY A 575 25.85 31.81 -12.99
CA GLY A 575 26.08 33.10 -13.57
C GLY A 575 26.58 34.02 -12.48
N VAL A 576 27.90 34.15 -12.36
CA VAL A 576 28.53 35.34 -11.79
C VAL A 576 28.16 36.50 -12.71
N ARG A 577 27.04 37.18 -12.39
CA ARG A 577 26.78 38.54 -12.87
C ARG A 577 27.24 39.49 -11.79
N GLY A 578 28.12 40.40 -12.21
CA GLY A 578 28.88 41.30 -11.37
C GLY A 578 28.03 42.32 -10.61
N VAL A 579 28.60 42.69 -9.47
CA VAL A 579 28.48 43.96 -8.74
C VAL A 579 29.16 45.04 -9.61
N PRO A 580 28.65 46.28 -9.72
CA PRO A 580 28.38 47.21 -8.62
C PRO A 580 26.94 47.25 -8.11
#